data_AF-A0A0M8YGV1-F1
#
_entry.id   AF-A0A0M8YGV1-F1
#
_cell.length_a   1.000
_cell.length_b   1.000
_cell.length_c   1.000
_cell.angle_alpha   90.00
_cell.angle_beta   90.00
_cell.angle_gamma   90.00
#
_symmetry.space_group_name_H-M   'P 1'
#
loop_
_entity.id
_entity.type
_entity.pdbx_description
1 polymer ?
#
loop_
_entity_poly.entity_id
_entity_poly.type
_entity_poly.pdbx_seq_one_letter_code
_entity_poly.pdbx_strand_id
1 'polypeptide(L)' 'MLVEGPVDVVMPDGSVRHCERPTVALCMCRRSRRAPFCDTSHRHRQRRDRPAADSPEDPTP' A
#
# COMPACT_ATOMS: atom_id res chain seq x y z
N MET A 1 8.99 -3.92 3.40
CA MET A 1 10.08 -4.90 3.43
C MET A 1 9.52 -6.24 2.98
N LEU A 2 10.27 -7.00 2.19
CA LEU A 2 9.92 -8.38 1.85
C LEU A 2 10.74 -9.30 2.74
N VAL A 3 10.12 -10.38 3.20
CA VAL A 3 10.72 -11.42 4.03
C VAL A 3 10.42 -12.75 3.36
N GLU A 4 11.43 -13.57 3.12
CA GLU A 4 11.26 -14.94 2.62
C GLU A 4 10.58 -15.80 3.70
N GLY A 5 9.62 -16.63 3.29
CA GLY A 5 8.81 -17.45 4.18
C GLY A 5 9.01 -18.95 3.97
N PRO A 6 8.30 -19.78 4.75
CA PRO A 6 7.24 -19.42 5.71
C PRO A 6 7.75 -18.72 6.98
N VAL A 7 6.91 -17.89 7.61
CA VAL A 7 7.26 -17.16 8.86
C VAL A 7 6.10 -17.08 9.84
N ASP A 8 6.46 -17.00 11.13
CA ASP A 8 5.55 -16.67 12.22
C ASP A 8 5.83 -15.26 12.72
N VAL A 9 4.78 -14.44 12.78
CA VAL A 9 4.90 -13.06 13.26
C VAL A 9 4.30 -12.94 14.65
N VAL A 10 5.16 -12.70 15.63
CA VAL A 10 4.77 -12.44 17.03
C VAL A 10 4.37 -10.97 17.18
N MET A 11 3.20 -10.74 17.72
CA MET A 11 2.65 -9.41 17.99
C MET A 11 3.00 -8.93 19.40
N PRO A 12 2.92 -7.62 19.68
CA PRO A 12 3.21 -7.09 21.02
C PRO A 12 2.30 -7.63 22.14
N ASP A 13 1.08 -8.09 21.78
CA ASP A 13 0.13 -8.73 22.70
C ASP A 13 0.41 -10.23 22.92
N GLY A 14 1.49 -10.76 22.33
CA GLY A 14 1.86 -12.17 22.38
C GLY A 14 1.13 -13.06 21.38
N SER A 15 0.17 -12.53 20.59
CA SER A 15 -0.50 -13.31 19.56
C SER A 15 0.45 -13.62 18.39
N VAL A 16 0.22 -14.76 17.72
CA VAL A 16 1.04 -15.20 16.59
C VAL A 16 0.21 -15.21 15.31
N ARG A 17 0.80 -14.71 14.22
CA ARG A 17 0.24 -14.81 12.87
C ARG A 17 1.12 -15.71 12.02
N HIS A 18 0.60 -16.90 11.70
CA HIS A 18 1.26 -17.86 10.82
C HIS A 18 1.14 -17.45 9.35
N CYS A 19 2.24 -17.46 8.61
CA CYS A 19 2.29 -17.13 7.20
C CYS A 19 3.02 -18.22 6.41
N GLU A 20 2.26 -19.03 5.68
CA GLU A 20 2.81 -20.13 4.86
C GLU A 20 3.34 -19.67 3.49
N ARG A 21 3.20 -18.38 3.18
CA ARG A 21 3.59 -17.83 1.88
C ARG A 21 5.12 -17.82 1.76
N PRO A 22 5.70 -18.16 0.59
CA PRO A 22 7.14 -18.07 0.34
C PRO A 22 7.72 -16.65 0.47
N THR A 23 6.87 -15.63 0.42
CA THR A 23 7.27 -14.25 0.68
C THR A 23 6.15 -13.50 1.38
N VAL A 24 6.50 -12.78 2.44
CA VAL A 24 5.61 -11.95 3.24
C VAL A 24 6.08 -10.50 3.16
N ALA A 25 5.13 -9.59 2.93
CA ALA A 25 5.42 -8.16 2.90
C ALA A 25 5.08 -7.52 4.25
N LEU A 26 6.09 -7.01 4.96
CA LEU A 26 5.92 -6.28 6.21
C LEU A 26 5.87 -4.76 5.98
N CYS A 27 4.99 -4.11 6.73
CA CYS A 27 4.80 -2.67 6.73
C CYS A 27 5.93 -2.00 7.52
N MET A 28 6.61 -1.05 6.88
CA MET A 28 7.56 -0.15 7.56
C MET A 28 7.10 1.32 7.51
N CYS A 29 6.05 1.63 6.73
CA CYS A 29 5.58 3.00 6.55
C CYS A 29 4.57 3.46 7.61
N ARG A 30 4.09 2.55 8.47
CA ARG A 30 3.05 2.80 9.49
C ARG A 30 1.70 3.29 8.95
N ARG A 31 1.44 3.13 7.64
CA ARG A 31 0.17 3.52 7.00
C ARG A 31 -0.79 2.34 6.76
N SER A 32 -0.33 1.11 6.97
CA SER A 32 -1.15 -0.08 6.74
C SER A 32 -2.29 -0.14 7.74
N ARG A 33 -3.50 -0.46 7.25
CA ARG A 33 -4.66 -0.78 8.09
C ARG A 33 -4.65 -2.22 8.59
N ARG A 34 -3.66 -3.01 8.15
CA ARG A 34 -3.48 -4.42 8.46
C ARG A 34 -2.11 -4.67 9.08
N ALA A 35 -1.64 -3.75 9.91
CA ALA A 35 -0.36 -3.89 10.60
C ALA A 35 -0.28 -5.28 11.31
N PRO A 36 0.87 -5.98 11.20
CA PRO A 36 2.16 -5.53 10.68
C PRO A 36 2.34 -5.74 9.16
N PHE A 37 1.35 -6.27 8.46
CA PHE A 37 1.46 -6.62 7.03
C PHE A 37 1.29 -5.40 6.12
N CYS A 38 1.94 -5.42 4.97
CA CYS A 38 1.78 -4.40 3.94
C CYS A 38 0.48 -4.63 3.16
N ASP A 39 -0.38 -3.61 3.10
CA ASP A 39 -1.63 -3.58 2.33
C ASP A 39 -1.58 -2.61 1.15
N THR A 40 -0.36 -2.27 0.70
CA THR A 40 -0.06 -1.27 -0.34
C THR A 40 -0.34 0.20 0.01
N SER A 41 -0.77 0.52 1.24
CA SER A 41 -1.02 1.92 1.68
C SER A 41 0.23 2.83 1.62
N HIS A 42 1.44 2.28 1.45
CA HIS A 42 2.64 3.07 1.21
C HIS A 42 2.59 3.85 -0.12
N ARG A 43 1.81 3.38 -1.11
CA ARG A 43 1.76 3.93 -2.47
C ARG A 43 0.89 5.18 -2.60
N HIS A 44 0.78 6.02 -1.58
CA HIS A 44 -0.12 7.18 -1.53
C HIS A 44 -0.32 7.83 -2.90
N ARG A 45 -1.49 7.61 -3.51
CA ARG A 45 -1.88 8.29 -4.74
C ARG A 45 -2.21 9.71 -4.33
N GLN A 46 -1.31 10.65 -4.59
CA GLN A 46 -1.73 12.05 -4.68
C GLN A 46 -2.91 12.04 -5.66
N ARG A 47 -4.09 12.49 -5.19
CA ARG A 47 -5.16 12.79 -6.13
C ARG A 47 -4.51 13.75 -7.12
N ARG A 48 -4.43 13.38 -8.39
CA ARG A 48 -4.15 14.38 -9.42
C ARG A 48 -5.31 15.34 -9.25
N ASP A 49 -5.05 16.51 -8.70
CA ASP A 49 -5.90 17.67 -8.95
C ASP A 49 -5.99 17.72 -10.47
N ARG A 50 -7.12 17.29 -11.00
CA ARG A 50 -7.44 17.49 -12.40
C ARG A 50 -7.65 18.99 -12.48
N PRO A 51 -6.76 19.79 -13.09
CA PRO A 51 -7.17 21.15 -13.40
C PRO A 51 -8.42 21.01 -14.26
N ALA A 52 -9.49 21.70 -13.85
CA ALA A 52 -10.75 21.73 -14.57
C ALA A 52 -10.43 22.01 -16.05
N ALA A 53 -11.02 21.20 -16.94
CA ALA A 53 -10.86 21.41 -18.37
C ALA A 53 -11.36 22.81 -18.71
N ASP A 54 -10.46 23.71 -19.06
CA ASP A 54 -10.80 24.87 -19.85
C ASP A 54 -10.53 24.51 -21.31
N SER A 55 -11.61 24.29 -22.03
CA SER A 55 -11.65 24.47 -23.47
C SER A 55 -12.97 25.17 -23.72
N PRO A 56 -12.94 26.33 -24.39
CA PRO A 56 -13.32 26.34 -25.81
C PRO A 56 -12.46 27.42 -26.56
N GLU A 57 -12.31 27.55 -27.87
CA GLU A 57 -12.93 27.07 -29.10
C GLU A 57 -11.86 27.02 -30.20
N ASP A 58 -12.11 26.18 -31.19
CA ASP A 58 -11.32 26.01 -32.41
C ASP A 58 -11.84 26.97 -33.50
N PRO A 59 -11.03 27.86 -34.10
CA PRO A 59 -11.41 28.47 -35.36
C PRO A 59 -10.96 27.55 -36.51
N THR A 60 -11.93 26.75 -36.98
CA THR A 60 -11.95 26.08 -38.30
C THR A 60 -11.99 27.11 -39.45
N PRO A 61 -11.61 26.78 -40.69
CA PRO A 61 -10.51 25.93 -41.19
C PRO A 61 -9.33 26.73 -41.76
#